data_AF-A0A2V1BGB7-F1
#
_entry.id   AF-A0A2V1BGB7-F1
#
_cell.length_a   1.000
_cell.length_b   1.000
_cell.length_c   1.000
_cell.angle_alpha   90.00
_cell.angle_beta   90.00
_cell.angle_gamma   90.00
#
_symmetry.space_group_name_H-M   'P 1'
#
loop_
_entity.id
_entity.type
_entity.pdbx_description
1 polymer ?
#
loop_
_entity_poly.entity_id
_entity_poly.type
_entity_poly.pdbx_seq_one_letter_code
_entity_poly.pdbx_strand_id
1 'polypeptide(L)'
;MGFLVLDQDYESQAQAKIQAKIQASHSLDGVRLHGGNLQYEITLPLLTNPPENRLTCHETAQETAYVSAHISSCIHALYSQLELAAHTTTNSSYSSNSSNSSNSSTLVAPEGIALAIEIAPQSFDIYLECDHRRYHARRLYLHNPETLPLLPFIYKLSIKSTKTYNGVCDLYDIRPLSLLVPLQCIAALPKLTTLLLPWMWERPMPCASPSTPVREHYTRPWEGPLKDARHEFGNAICEQEKFLYGKRIPTSLKNALLHF
;
A
#
# COMPACT_ATOMS: atom_id res chain seq x y z
N MET A 1 19.16 15.62 9.17
CA MET A 1 18.50 14.31 9.21
C MET A 1 18.85 13.61 7.92
N GLY A 2 19.45 12.42 8.00
CA GLY A 2 19.74 11.60 6.83
C GLY A 2 18.61 10.60 6.60
N PHE A 3 18.30 10.34 5.34
CA PHE A 3 17.39 9.27 4.95
C PHE A 3 18.17 8.35 4.01
N LEU A 4 18.20 7.06 4.33
CA LEU A 4 18.79 6.06 3.45
C LEU A 4 17.65 5.27 2.81
N VAL A 5 17.45 5.51 1.52
CA VAL A 5 16.62 4.61 0.70
C VAL A 5 17.39 3.31 0.53
N LEU A 6 16.91 2.24 1.16
CA LEU A 6 17.50 0.90 0.96
C LEU A 6 17.14 0.32 -0.41
N ASP A 7 16.01 0.75 -0.98
CA ASP A 7 15.44 0.26 -2.24
C ASP A 7 15.33 1.40 -3.26
N GLN A 8 16.33 1.66 -4.09
CA GLN A 8 16.24 2.76 -5.08
C GLN A 8 15.50 2.37 -6.37
N ASP A 9 15.33 1.07 -6.63
CA ASP A 9 14.77 0.57 -7.88
C ASP A 9 13.41 -0.13 -7.67
N TYR A 10 12.41 0.67 -7.31
CA TYR A 10 11.05 0.18 -7.07
C TYR A 10 10.43 -0.48 -8.29
N GLU A 11 10.77 0.02 -9.49
CA GLU A 11 10.24 -0.47 -10.76
C GLU A 11 10.72 -1.90 -11.02
N SER A 12 12.02 -2.15 -10.94
CA SER A 12 12.56 -3.50 -11.13
C SER A 12 12.09 -4.46 -10.04
N GLN A 13 11.92 -3.98 -8.79
CA GLN A 13 11.39 -4.82 -7.71
C GLN A 13 9.93 -5.22 -7.95
N ALA A 14 9.08 -4.26 -8.32
CA ALA A 14 7.69 -4.53 -8.67
C ALA A 14 7.60 -5.46 -9.88
N GLN A 15 8.39 -5.19 -10.92
CA GLN A 15 8.48 -6.04 -12.11
C GLN A 15 8.91 -7.46 -11.76
N ALA A 16 9.98 -7.63 -10.97
CA ALA A 16 10.48 -8.94 -10.56
C ALA A 16 9.44 -9.73 -9.74
N LYS A 17 8.71 -9.08 -8.83
CA LYS A 17 7.64 -9.71 -8.06
C LYS A 17 6.48 -10.15 -8.95
N ILE A 18 6.06 -9.30 -9.90
CA ILE A 18 5.01 -9.63 -10.86
C ILE A 18 5.46 -10.79 -11.75
N GLN A 19 6.68 -10.74 -12.29
CA GLN A 19 7.25 -11.81 -13.12
C GLN A 19 7.39 -13.13 -12.35
N ALA A 20 7.89 -13.11 -11.12
CA ALA A 20 7.98 -14.31 -10.28
C ALA A 20 6.59 -14.93 -10.03
N LYS A 21 5.56 -14.10 -9.86
CA LYS A 21 4.19 -14.58 -9.72
C LYS A 21 3.66 -15.21 -11.01
N ILE A 22 3.93 -14.58 -12.16
CA ILE A 22 3.61 -15.12 -13.48
C ILE A 22 4.32 -16.47 -13.67
N GLN A 23 5.63 -16.55 -13.41
CA GLN A 23 6.42 -17.79 -13.52
C GLN A 23 5.93 -18.90 -12.60
N ALA A 24 5.54 -18.58 -11.36
CA ALA A 24 4.95 -19.56 -10.46
C ALA A 24 3.61 -20.11 -10.98
N SER A 25 2.85 -19.33 -11.75
CA SER A 25 1.60 -19.76 -12.35
C SER A 25 1.78 -20.48 -13.70
N HIS A 26 2.91 -20.30 -14.39
CA HIS A 26 3.29 -21.09 -15.58
C HIS A 26 3.44 -22.59 -15.31
N SER A 27 3.68 -23.00 -14.06
CA SER A 27 3.86 -24.42 -13.68
C SER A 27 2.57 -25.25 -13.71
N LEU A 28 1.39 -24.63 -13.85
CA LEU A 28 0.12 -25.31 -13.60
C LEU A 28 -0.87 -25.37 -14.77
N ASP A 29 -0.96 -24.38 -15.67
CA ASP A 29 -1.81 -24.49 -16.89
C ASP A 29 -1.66 -23.29 -17.86
N GLY A 30 -0.47 -23.13 -18.44
CA GLY A 30 -0.21 -22.10 -19.45
C GLY A 30 -0.03 -20.68 -18.89
N VAL A 31 0.25 -19.73 -19.80
CA VAL A 31 0.67 -18.36 -19.49
C VAL A 31 -0.53 -17.56 -19.00
N ARG A 32 -0.87 -17.67 -17.70
CA ARG A 32 -1.89 -16.82 -17.04
C ARG A 32 -1.41 -16.32 -15.68
N LEU A 33 -1.56 -15.02 -15.41
CA LEU A 33 -1.86 -14.47 -14.08
C LEU A 33 -3.18 -15.11 -13.63
N HIS A 34 -3.09 -16.37 -13.19
CA HIS A 34 -4.20 -17.05 -12.51
C HIS A 34 -4.65 -16.22 -11.30
N GLY A 35 -5.89 -16.41 -10.84
CA GLY A 35 -6.57 -15.69 -9.75
C GLY A 35 -5.92 -15.78 -8.36
N GLY A 36 -4.59 -15.74 -8.32
CA GLY A 36 -3.75 -15.83 -7.15
C GLY A 36 -3.54 -14.47 -6.51
N ASN A 37 -3.29 -14.52 -5.21
CA ASN A 37 -2.94 -13.36 -4.42
C ASN A 37 -1.54 -12.87 -4.85
N LEU A 38 -1.46 -11.65 -5.39
CA LEU A 38 -0.21 -10.92 -5.57
C LEU A 38 0.06 -10.12 -4.30
N GLN A 39 1.13 -10.47 -3.60
CA GLN A 39 1.57 -9.75 -2.40
C GLN A 39 2.78 -8.90 -2.76
N TYR A 40 2.67 -7.60 -2.50
CA TYR A 40 3.73 -6.63 -2.70
C TYR A 40 4.03 -5.96 -1.36
N GLU A 41 5.25 -6.15 -0.88
CA GLU A 41 5.73 -5.55 0.37
C GLU A 41 6.50 -4.27 0.05
N ILE A 42 6.15 -3.19 0.74
CA ILE A 42 6.81 -1.89 0.68
C ILE A 42 7.69 -1.75 1.92
N THR A 43 9.00 -1.80 1.71
CA THR A 43 9.99 -1.44 2.73
C THR A 43 10.06 0.08 2.85
N LEU A 44 9.97 0.61 4.07
CA LEU A 44 10.14 2.05 4.31
C LEU A 44 11.62 2.45 4.32
N PRO A 45 11.97 3.72 4.01
CA PRO A 45 13.35 4.19 4.06
C PRO A 45 13.96 4.00 5.44
N LEU A 46 15.24 3.63 5.51
CA LEU A 46 15.97 3.56 6.77
C LEU A 46 16.19 4.99 7.30
N LEU A 47 15.71 5.24 8.52
CA LEU A 47 15.99 6.50 9.22
C LEU A 47 17.34 6.41 9.91
N THR A 48 18.21 7.39 9.66
CA THR A 48 19.51 7.46 10.31
C THR A 48 19.53 8.41 11.50
N ASN A 49 20.21 8.01 12.57
CA ASN A 49 20.34 8.78 13.80
C ASN A 49 21.81 9.02 14.22
N PRO A 50 22.63 9.64 13.35
CA PRO A 50 24.03 9.90 13.68
C PRO A 50 24.17 10.93 14.83
N PRO A 51 25.25 10.89 15.63
CA PRO A 51 25.46 11.79 16.77
C PRO A 51 25.37 13.28 16.41
N GLU A 52 25.85 13.66 15.23
CA GLU A 52 25.89 15.04 14.73
C GLU A 52 24.53 15.55 14.24
N ASN A 53 23.58 14.64 14.01
CA ASN A 53 22.30 14.97 13.40
C ASN A 53 21.18 14.03 13.87
N ARG A 54 20.99 14.02 15.18
CA ARG A 54 20.02 13.13 15.83
C ARG A 54 18.61 13.40 15.34
N LEU A 55 17.85 12.32 15.20
CA LEU A 55 16.41 12.35 15.01
C LEU A 55 15.78 13.06 16.21
N THR A 56 14.92 14.03 15.91
CA THR A 56 14.08 14.69 16.91
C THR A 56 13.18 13.68 17.61
N CYS A 57 12.74 13.94 18.84
CA CYS A 57 11.86 13.02 19.57
C CYS A 57 10.57 12.72 18.78
N HIS A 58 9.91 13.75 18.24
CA HIS A 58 8.78 13.61 17.33
C HIS A 58 9.23 13.66 15.88
N GLU A 59 8.52 12.95 15.01
CA GLU A 59 8.69 13.06 13.56
C GLU A 59 8.36 14.46 13.04
N THR A 60 9.18 14.92 12.10
CA THR A 60 9.05 16.24 11.48
C THR A 60 8.14 16.17 10.26
N ALA A 61 7.60 17.33 9.84
CA ALA A 61 6.84 17.39 8.59
C ALA A 61 7.70 17.01 7.37
N GLN A 62 8.98 17.34 7.38
CA GLN A 62 9.92 17.00 6.32
C GLN A 62 10.13 15.48 6.21
N GLU A 63 10.29 14.80 7.35
CA GLU A 63 10.40 13.35 7.41
C GLU A 63 9.11 12.67 6.89
N THR A 64 7.95 13.11 7.35
CA THR A 64 6.67 12.56 6.88
C THR A 64 6.48 12.78 5.38
N ALA A 65 6.82 13.96 4.86
CA ALA A 65 6.74 14.26 3.43
C ALA A 65 7.67 13.35 2.62
N TYR A 66 8.89 13.13 3.12
CA TYR A 66 9.85 12.23 2.47
C TYR A 66 9.37 10.77 2.44
N VAL A 67 8.91 10.24 3.58
CA VAL A 67 8.38 8.87 3.64
C VAL A 67 7.09 8.73 2.82
N SER A 68 6.26 9.77 2.78
CA SER A 68 5.07 9.83 1.91
C SER A 68 5.43 9.81 0.43
N ALA A 69 6.48 10.53 0.02
CA ALA A 69 6.98 10.48 -1.35
C ALA A 69 7.48 9.07 -1.72
N HIS A 70 8.22 8.42 -0.81
CA HIS A 70 8.71 7.04 -1.01
C HIS A 70 7.57 6.05 -1.24
N ILE A 71 6.61 5.96 -0.31
CA ILE A 71 5.48 5.04 -0.46
C ILE A 71 4.66 5.33 -1.72
N SER A 72 4.55 6.61 -2.09
CA SER A 72 3.88 7.03 -3.33
C SER A 72 4.60 6.46 -4.54
N SER A 73 5.92 6.62 -4.62
CA SER A 73 6.73 6.06 -5.71
C SER A 73 6.59 4.54 -5.80
N CYS A 74 6.59 3.82 -4.68
CA CYS A 74 6.38 2.36 -4.70
C CYS A 74 4.99 1.97 -5.23
N ILE A 75 3.93 2.67 -4.80
CA ILE A 75 2.56 2.39 -5.28
C ILE A 75 2.42 2.71 -6.76
N HIS A 76 2.94 3.86 -7.22
CA HIS A 76 2.95 4.23 -8.64
C HIS A 76 3.71 3.20 -9.48
N ALA A 77 4.92 2.81 -9.05
CA ALA A 77 5.70 1.79 -9.73
C ALA A 77 4.94 0.45 -9.83
N LEU A 78 4.33 0.00 -8.74
CA LEU A 78 3.50 -1.21 -8.74
C LEU A 78 2.35 -1.13 -9.74
N TYR A 79 1.59 -0.03 -9.73
CA TYR A 79 0.43 0.13 -10.62
C TYR A 79 0.86 0.20 -12.08
N SER A 80 1.91 0.96 -12.40
CA SER A 80 2.47 1.05 -13.76
C SER A 80 2.99 -0.30 -14.25
N GLN A 81 3.70 -1.07 -13.42
CA GLN A 81 4.19 -2.39 -13.81
C GLN A 81 3.04 -3.40 -14.02
N LEU A 82 1.96 -3.30 -13.25
CA LEU A 82 0.75 -4.11 -13.47
C LEU A 82 0.08 -3.77 -14.80
N GLU A 83 -0.05 -2.49 -15.14
CA GLU A 83 -0.58 -2.03 -16.42
C GLU A 83 0.29 -2.52 -17.60
N LEU A 84 1.62 -2.35 -17.50
CA LEU A 84 2.56 -2.82 -18.52
C LEU A 84 2.52 -4.33 -18.72
N ALA A 85 2.44 -5.12 -17.64
CA ALA A 85 2.32 -6.58 -17.71
C ALA A 85 1.03 -7.01 -18.41
N ALA A 86 -0.06 -6.27 -18.23
CA ALA A 86 -1.31 -6.52 -18.94
C ALA A 86 -1.20 -6.21 -20.46
N HIS A 87 -0.53 -5.11 -20.85
CA HIS A 87 -0.42 -4.69 -22.25
C HIS A 87 0.60 -5.44 -23.10
N THR A 88 1.79 -5.72 -22.57
CA THR A 88 2.88 -6.42 -23.27
C THR A 88 2.43 -7.78 -23.82
N THR A 89 1.44 -8.37 -23.18
CA THR A 89 0.89 -9.68 -23.54
C THR A 89 -0.11 -9.59 -24.68
N THR A 90 -0.93 -8.53 -24.73
CA THR A 90 -1.89 -8.31 -25.83
C THR A 90 -1.17 -8.18 -27.18
N ASN A 91 0.04 -7.62 -27.17
CA ASN A 91 0.82 -7.40 -28.40
C ASN A 91 1.67 -8.61 -28.83
N SER A 92 2.09 -9.48 -27.89
CA SER A 92 2.84 -10.69 -28.23
C SER A 92 1.99 -11.79 -28.92
N SER A 93 0.66 -11.70 -28.84
CA SER A 93 -0.28 -12.60 -29.54
C SER A 93 -0.45 -12.32 -31.04
N TYR A 94 0.18 -11.28 -31.60
CA TYR A 94 0.11 -10.95 -33.03
C TYR A 94 1.25 -11.52 -33.88
N SER A 95 2.19 -12.28 -33.29
CA SER A 95 3.34 -12.85 -34.01
C SER A 95 3.40 -14.37 -33.90
N SER A 96 2.31 -15.04 -34.27
CA SER A 96 2.34 -16.47 -34.58
C SER A 96 1.37 -16.76 -35.72
N ASN A 97 1.92 -16.86 -36.93
CA ASN A 97 1.28 -17.53 -38.06
C ASN A 97 1.07 -19.01 -37.70
N SER A 98 -0.07 -19.36 -37.12
CA SER A 98 -0.57 -20.73 -37.17
C SER A 98 -2.07 -20.77 -36.97
N SER A 99 -2.74 -21.27 -38.00
CA SER A 99 -4.16 -21.56 -38.07
C SER A 99 -4.64 -22.50 -36.94
N ASN A 100 -5.83 -22.18 -36.41
CA ASN A 100 -6.68 -22.99 -35.53
C ASN A 100 -6.31 -23.06 -34.03
N SER A 101 -6.63 -22.00 -33.28
CA SER A 101 -7.20 -22.12 -31.92
C SER A 101 -7.76 -20.77 -31.47
N SER A 102 -9.08 -20.69 -31.33
CA SER A 102 -9.84 -19.53 -30.87
C SER A 102 -9.73 -19.36 -29.35
N ASN A 103 -8.52 -19.18 -28.84
CA ASN A 103 -8.28 -18.87 -27.42
C ASN A 103 -7.34 -17.67 -27.34
N SER A 104 -7.91 -16.47 -27.33
CA SER A 104 -7.22 -15.24 -26.93
C SER A 104 -6.60 -15.47 -25.55
N SER A 105 -5.29 -15.70 -25.50
CA SER A 105 -4.55 -15.94 -24.28
C SER A 105 -4.39 -14.62 -23.52
N THR A 106 -5.46 -14.18 -22.89
CA THR A 106 -5.40 -13.10 -21.89
C THR A 106 -4.64 -13.65 -20.68
N LEU A 107 -3.50 -13.05 -20.33
CA LEU A 107 -2.70 -13.45 -19.17
C LEU A 107 -3.54 -13.34 -17.89
N VAL A 108 -4.36 -12.31 -17.75
CA VAL A 108 -5.24 -12.20 -16.58
C VAL A 108 -6.34 -13.26 -16.68
N ALA A 109 -6.41 -14.14 -15.68
CA ALA A 109 -7.53 -15.06 -15.56
C ALA A 109 -8.86 -14.30 -15.57
N PRO A 110 -9.96 -14.92 -16.04
CA PRO A 110 -11.29 -14.30 -16.04
C PRO A 110 -11.70 -13.75 -14.66
N GLU A 111 -11.17 -14.37 -13.60
CA GLU A 111 -11.38 -14.03 -12.20
C GLU A 111 -10.70 -12.73 -11.75
N GLY A 112 -9.66 -12.27 -12.49
CA GLY A 112 -8.85 -11.12 -12.13
C GLY A 112 -7.76 -11.41 -11.09
N ILE A 113 -7.11 -10.35 -10.59
CA ILE A 113 -6.02 -10.42 -9.61
C ILE A 113 -6.50 -9.92 -8.25
N ALA A 114 -6.12 -10.63 -7.19
CA ALA A 114 -6.22 -10.16 -5.81
C ALA A 114 -4.89 -9.54 -5.39
N LEU A 115 -4.89 -8.22 -5.15
CA LEU A 115 -3.70 -7.47 -4.76
C LEU A 115 -3.66 -7.25 -3.25
N ALA A 116 -2.52 -7.57 -2.62
CA ALA A 116 -2.21 -7.23 -1.24
C ALA A 116 -0.97 -6.34 -1.20
N ILE A 117 -1.13 -5.12 -0.70
CA ILE A 117 -0.05 -4.18 -0.40
C ILE A 117 0.24 -4.29 1.09
N GLU A 118 1.46 -4.71 1.42
CA GLU A 118 1.94 -4.83 2.79
C GLU A 118 2.99 -3.74 3.03
N ILE A 119 2.88 -2.99 4.11
CA ILE A 119 3.86 -1.95 4.43
C ILE A 119 4.62 -2.38 5.68
N ALA A 120 5.94 -2.48 5.53
CA ALA A 120 6.84 -2.87 6.59
C ALA A 120 6.89 -1.81 7.70
N PRO A 121 7.19 -2.22 8.95
CA PRO A 121 7.53 -1.27 10.00
C PRO A 121 8.71 -0.37 9.63
N GLN A 122 8.76 0.81 10.25
CA GLN A 122 9.83 1.77 10.09
C GLN A 122 11.15 1.23 10.64
N SER A 123 12.16 1.10 9.79
CA SER A 123 13.51 0.72 10.21
C SER A 123 14.34 1.92 10.64
N PHE A 124 15.25 1.69 11.59
CA PHE A 124 16.24 2.65 12.08
C PHE A 124 17.64 2.03 12.00
N ASP A 125 18.67 2.84 11.72
CA ASP A 125 20.06 2.39 11.73
C ASP A 125 20.56 2.01 13.12
N ILE A 126 20.08 2.72 14.14
CA ILE A 126 20.32 2.50 15.55
C ILE A 126 18.97 2.50 16.24
N TYR A 127 18.69 1.44 17.02
CA TYR A 127 17.42 1.32 17.72
C TYR A 127 17.22 2.49 18.68
N LEU A 128 16.06 3.14 18.59
CA LEU A 128 15.73 4.31 19.39
C LEU A 128 14.97 3.91 20.64
N GLU A 129 15.51 4.25 21.81
CA GLU A 129 14.79 4.20 23.08
C GLU A 129 13.86 5.43 23.23
N CYS A 130 13.03 5.69 22.23
CA CYS A 130 12.08 6.80 22.23
C CYS A 130 10.70 6.31 21.81
N ASP A 131 9.74 6.30 22.74
CA ASP A 131 8.39 5.84 22.45
C ASP A 131 7.70 6.69 21.38
N HIS A 132 7.94 8.00 21.31
CA HIS A 132 7.41 8.83 20.22
C HIS A 132 7.91 8.43 18.82
N ARG A 133 9.07 7.77 18.75
CA ARG A 133 9.63 7.22 17.52
C ARG A 133 9.14 5.82 17.21
N ARG A 134 8.89 5.02 18.23
CA ARG A 134 8.24 3.72 18.09
C ARG A 134 6.75 3.85 17.77
N TYR A 135 6.15 4.95 18.17
CA TYR A 135 4.74 5.23 18.01
C TYR A 135 4.52 6.45 17.12
N HIS A 136 4.82 6.30 15.83
CA HIS A 136 4.54 7.31 14.80
C HIS A 136 3.09 7.81 14.85
N ALA A 137 2.96 9.12 14.69
CA ALA A 137 1.77 9.90 14.98
C ALA A 137 1.22 10.61 13.74
N ARG A 138 2.06 10.93 12.76
CA ARG A 138 1.73 11.57 11.49
C ARG A 138 1.40 10.52 10.45
N ARG A 139 0.30 10.77 9.73
CA ARG A 139 -0.21 9.91 8.69
C ARG A 139 0.55 10.13 7.38
N LEU A 140 0.94 9.05 6.73
CA LEU A 140 1.49 9.08 5.37
C LEU A 140 0.36 9.28 4.36
N TYR A 141 0.66 9.96 3.26
CA TYR A 141 -0.30 10.24 2.20
C TYR A 141 0.29 9.90 0.83
N LEU A 142 -0.59 9.80 -0.18
CA LEU A 142 -0.22 9.47 -1.54
C LEU A 142 -0.06 10.76 -2.36
N HIS A 143 1.08 10.91 -3.02
CA HIS A 143 1.35 11.99 -3.97
C HIS A 143 0.79 11.65 -5.35
N ASN A 144 0.19 12.65 -6.00
CA ASN A 144 -0.34 12.61 -7.37
C ASN A 144 -1.21 11.36 -7.66
N PRO A 145 -2.20 11.03 -6.82
CA PRO A 145 -3.04 9.83 -7.01
C PRO A 145 -3.82 9.83 -8.34
N GLU A 146 -4.05 10.99 -8.94
CA GLU A 146 -4.68 11.14 -10.24
C GLU A 146 -3.89 10.45 -11.36
N THR A 147 -2.57 10.34 -11.24
CA THR A 147 -1.71 9.72 -12.25
C THR A 147 -1.65 8.19 -12.15
N LEU A 148 -2.31 7.58 -11.15
CA LEU A 148 -2.39 6.12 -11.07
C LEU A 148 -3.13 5.54 -12.29
N PRO A 149 -2.53 4.56 -13.00
CA PRO A 149 -3.17 3.93 -14.15
C PRO A 149 -4.38 3.09 -13.75
N LEU A 150 -5.32 2.94 -14.67
CA LEU A 150 -6.52 2.15 -14.44
C LEU A 150 -6.21 0.66 -14.57
N LEU A 151 -6.55 -0.12 -13.55
CA LEU A 151 -6.32 -1.57 -13.54
C LEU A 151 -7.66 -2.34 -13.58
N PRO A 152 -8.27 -2.54 -14.76
CA PRO A 152 -9.61 -3.13 -14.91
C PRO A 152 -9.66 -4.65 -14.69
N PHE A 153 -8.65 -5.22 -14.05
CA PHE A 153 -8.48 -6.64 -13.80
C PHE A 153 -8.22 -6.95 -12.33
N ILE A 154 -8.07 -5.95 -11.46
CA ILE A 154 -7.95 -6.14 -10.02
C ILE A 154 -9.35 -6.23 -9.42
N TYR A 155 -9.71 -7.38 -8.84
CA TYR A 155 -11.03 -7.60 -8.23
C TYR A 155 -11.01 -7.49 -6.70
N LYS A 156 -9.84 -7.59 -6.08
CA LYS A 156 -9.67 -7.50 -4.62
C LYS A 156 -8.42 -6.70 -4.28
N LEU A 157 -8.53 -5.80 -3.30
CA LEU A 157 -7.43 -5.01 -2.76
C LEU A 157 -7.38 -5.20 -1.24
N SER A 158 -6.19 -5.50 -0.73
CA SER A 158 -5.88 -5.46 0.70
C SER A 158 -4.73 -4.50 0.94
N ILE A 159 -4.84 -3.61 1.93
CA ILE A 159 -3.71 -2.78 2.38
C ILE A 159 -3.55 -2.99 3.89
N LYS A 160 -2.38 -3.45 4.31
CA LYS A 160 -2.11 -3.82 5.71
C LYS A 160 -0.65 -3.64 6.09
N SER A 161 -0.35 -3.62 7.38
CA SER A 161 1.05 -3.69 7.83
C SER A 161 1.58 -5.12 7.74
N THR A 162 2.86 -5.28 7.44
CA THR A 162 3.53 -6.58 7.52
C THR A 162 3.46 -7.10 8.95
N LYS A 163 3.18 -8.40 9.13
CA LYS A 163 3.15 -9.00 10.47
C LYS A 163 4.55 -8.95 11.09
N THR A 164 4.68 -8.38 12.27
CA THR A 164 5.88 -8.53 13.12
C THR A 164 5.87 -9.91 13.80
N TYR A 165 7.06 -10.42 14.12
CA TYR A 165 7.25 -11.77 14.66
C TYR A 165 6.43 -12.02 15.94
N ASN A 166 6.02 -13.27 16.15
CA ASN A 166 5.37 -13.85 17.36
C ASN A 166 3.85 -13.72 17.51
N GLY A 167 3.10 -13.23 16.51
CA GLY A 167 1.62 -13.28 16.55
C GLY A 167 0.97 -12.38 17.61
N VAL A 168 1.78 -11.74 18.45
CA VAL A 168 1.46 -10.50 19.14
C VAL A 168 1.73 -9.41 18.12
N CYS A 169 0.70 -8.69 17.70
CA CYS A 169 0.87 -7.53 16.82
C CYS A 169 1.67 -6.47 17.57
N ASP A 170 2.99 -6.54 17.49
CA ASP A 170 3.86 -5.47 17.95
C ASP A 170 3.58 -4.28 17.02
N LEU A 171 2.74 -3.35 17.50
CA LEU A 171 2.30 -2.14 16.78
C LEU A 171 3.40 -1.08 16.69
N TYR A 172 4.61 -1.42 17.14
CA TYR A 172 5.77 -0.54 17.11
C TYR A 172 6.21 -0.30 15.67
N ASP A 173 6.71 0.89 15.44
CA ASP A 173 7.35 1.31 14.20
C ASP A 173 6.38 1.34 12.99
N ILE A 174 5.10 1.04 13.20
CA ILE A 174 4.04 1.17 12.21
C ILE A 174 3.76 2.66 11.98
N ARG A 175 3.97 3.12 10.75
CA ARG A 175 3.57 4.45 10.26
C ARG A 175 2.10 4.45 9.87
N PRO A 176 1.23 5.26 10.48
CA PRO A 176 -0.18 5.27 10.09
C PRO A 176 -0.34 5.82 8.67
N LEU A 177 -1.30 5.28 7.90
CA LEU A 177 -1.70 5.83 6.60
C LEU A 177 -2.88 6.78 6.76
N SER A 178 -2.97 7.78 5.89
CA SER A 178 -4.22 8.53 5.72
C SER A 178 -5.28 7.60 5.16
N LEU A 179 -6.51 7.73 5.68
CA LEU A 179 -7.66 6.96 5.21
C LEU A 179 -8.06 7.31 3.77
N LEU A 180 -7.53 8.42 3.22
CA LEU A 180 -7.67 8.75 1.80
C LEU A 180 -6.84 7.85 0.88
N VAL A 181 -5.69 7.36 1.34
CA VAL A 181 -4.77 6.57 0.49
C VAL A 181 -5.47 5.32 -0.07
N PRO A 182 -6.15 4.50 0.74
CA PRO A 182 -6.94 3.39 0.20
C PRO A 182 -8.03 3.84 -0.79
N LEU A 183 -8.73 4.95 -0.53
CA LEU A 183 -9.79 5.45 -1.42
C LEU A 183 -9.22 5.89 -2.77
N GLN A 184 -8.07 6.55 -2.77
CA GLN A 184 -7.35 6.98 -3.96
C GLN A 184 -6.85 5.79 -4.78
N CYS A 185 -6.36 4.75 -4.12
CA CYS A 185 -6.00 3.49 -4.76
C CYS A 185 -7.20 2.83 -5.44
N ILE A 186 -8.33 2.63 -4.73
CA ILE A 186 -9.50 1.94 -5.33
C ILE A 186 -10.15 2.73 -6.46
N ALA A 187 -10.01 4.06 -6.49
CA ALA A 187 -10.52 4.89 -7.58
C ALA A 187 -9.86 4.56 -8.94
N ALA A 188 -8.68 3.93 -8.92
CA ALA A 188 -7.99 3.41 -10.10
C ALA A 188 -8.34 1.93 -10.43
N LEU A 189 -9.23 1.29 -9.67
CA LEU A 189 -9.56 -0.14 -9.78
C LEU A 189 -11.04 -0.36 -10.16
N PRO A 190 -11.45 -0.16 -11.43
CA PRO A 190 -12.87 -0.08 -11.81
C PRO A 190 -13.65 -1.40 -11.67
N LYS A 191 -12.98 -2.55 -11.54
CA LYS A 191 -13.62 -3.87 -11.32
C LYS A 191 -13.45 -4.39 -9.88
N LEU A 192 -13.00 -3.56 -8.96
CA LEU A 192 -12.81 -3.95 -7.58
C LEU A 192 -14.15 -4.39 -6.96
N THR A 193 -14.19 -5.57 -6.37
CA THR A 193 -15.37 -6.13 -5.69
C THR A 193 -15.18 -6.21 -4.18
N THR A 194 -13.94 -6.36 -3.73
CA THR A 194 -13.60 -6.58 -2.31
C THR A 194 -12.45 -5.67 -1.88
N LEU A 195 -12.69 -4.88 -0.83
CA LEU A 195 -11.69 -4.05 -0.17
C LEU A 195 -11.45 -4.57 1.26
N LEU A 196 -10.20 -4.87 1.60
CA LEU A 196 -9.80 -5.29 2.94
C LEU A 196 -8.79 -4.30 3.53
N LEU A 197 -9.21 -3.55 4.55
CA LEU A 197 -8.35 -2.62 5.27
C LEU A 197 -8.27 -3.05 6.74
N PRO A 198 -7.55 -4.16 7.04
CA PRO A 198 -7.38 -4.60 8.42
C PRO A 198 -6.73 -3.47 9.22
N TRP A 199 -7.44 -3.06 10.26
CA TRP A 199 -7.11 -2.01 11.21
C TRP A 199 -7.00 -0.59 10.66
N MET A 200 -7.31 -0.33 9.39
CA MET A 200 -7.26 1.01 8.72
C MET A 200 -6.06 1.89 9.09
N TRP A 201 -4.99 1.30 9.60
CA TRP A 201 -3.87 1.98 10.25
C TRP A 201 -4.25 2.87 11.46
N GLU A 202 -5.48 2.77 11.95
CA GLU A 202 -5.91 3.27 13.25
C GLU A 202 -5.53 2.19 14.27
N ARG A 203 -4.55 2.51 15.13
CA ARG A 203 -4.00 1.52 16.06
C ARG A 203 -5.11 0.96 16.94
N PRO A 204 -5.28 -0.38 17.04
CA PRO A 204 -6.13 -0.91 18.09
C PRO A 204 -5.67 -0.31 19.41
N MET A 205 -6.63 0.14 20.23
CA MET A 205 -6.33 0.52 21.60
C MET A 205 -5.54 -0.64 22.20
N PRO A 206 -4.29 -0.45 22.66
CA PRO A 206 -3.52 -1.55 23.20
C PRO A 206 -4.11 -1.89 24.56
N CYS A 207 -5.19 -2.66 24.55
CA CYS A 207 -5.88 -3.18 25.72
C CYS A 207 -4.94 -4.06 26.57
N ALA A 208 -3.82 -4.51 25.98
CA ALA A 208 -2.77 -5.27 26.64
C ALA A 208 -1.51 -4.46 27.02
N SER A 209 -1.42 -3.15 26.75
CA SER A 209 -0.26 -2.37 27.20
C SER A 209 -0.38 -2.08 28.71
N PRO A 210 0.57 -2.54 29.54
CA PRO A 210 0.48 -2.41 30.99
C PRO A 210 0.68 -0.96 31.47
N SER A 211 1.15 -0.05 30.61
CA SER A 211 1.44 1.33 30.99
C SER A 211 0.40 2.30 30.45
N THR A 212 -0.26 3.01 31.37
CA THR A 212 -1.20 4.10 31.07
C THR A 212 -0.58 5.18 30.17
N PRO A 213 0.68 5.62 30.38
CA PRO A 213 1.28 6.65 29.52
C PRO A 213 1.41 6.23 28.06
N VAL A 214 1.78 4.98 27.78
CA VAL A 214 1.86 4.47 26.41
C VAL A 214 0.47 4.46 25.76
N ARG A 215 -0.53 3.96 26.50
CA ARG A 215 -1.92 3.89 26.03
C ARG A 215 -2.51 5.27 25.75
N GLU A 216 -2.22 6.27 26.57
CA GLU A 216 -2.86 7.58 26.47
C GLU A 216 -2.10 8.59 25.60
N HIS A 217 -0.75 8.55 25.61
CA HIS A 217 0.07 9.58 24.97
C HIS A 217 0.71 9.15 23.64
N TYR A 218 1.01 7.87 23.46
CA TYR A 218 1.79 7.42 22.29
C TYR A 218 0.96 6.65 21.28
N THR A 219 -0.03 5.89 21.73
CA THR A 219 -0.75 4.98 20.83
C THR A 219 -1.82 5.66 19.98
N ARG A 220 -2.18 6.90 20.29
CA ARG A 220 -3.04 7.73 19.45
C ARG A 220 -2.20 8.42 18.38
N PRO A 221 -2.48 8.23 17.08
CA PRO A 221 -1.91 9.08 16.05
C PRO A 221 -2.15 10.54 16.41
N TRP A 222 -1.10 11.37 16.42
CA TRP A 222 -1.23 12.79 16.75
C TRP A 222 -1.98 13.47 15.61
N GLU A 223 -3.25 13.76 15.85
CA GLU A 223 -4.18 14.34 14.89
C GLU A 223 -3.86 15.80 14.54
N GLY A 224 -2.82 16.37 15.15
CA GLY A 224 -2.76 17.81 15.31
C GLY A 224 -4.00 18.30 16.08
N PRO A 225 -4.22 19.61 16.18
CA PRO A 225 -5.21 20.14 17.10
C PRO A 225 -6.66 19.73 16.79
N LEU A 226 -7.02 19.27 15.58
CA LEU A 226 -8.42 19.19 15.13
C LEU A 226 -8.73 18.20 13.97
N LYS A 227 -7.87 17.22 13.62
CA LYS A 227 -8.13 16.33 12.46
C LYS A 227 -8.41 14.88 12.83
N ASP A 228 -9.69 14.59 13.06
CA ASP A 228 -10.20 13.23 13.00
C ASP A 228 -10.12 12.73 11.55
N ALA A 229 -9.29 11.71 11.29
CA ALA A 229 -9.13 11.16 9.94
C ALA A 229 -10.43 10.53 9.41
N ARG A 230 -11.35 10.16 10.29
CA ARG A 230 -12.67 9.63 9.92
C ARG A 230 -13.56 10.72 9.30
N HIS A 231 -13.39 11.98 9.71
CA HIS A 231 -14.06 13.09 9.03
C HIS A 231 -13.53 13.32 7.62
N GLU A 232 -12.21 13.24 7.42
CA GLU A 232 -11.61 13.34 6.08
C GLU A 232 -12.06 12.18 5.18
N PHE A 233 -12.11 10.96 5.72
CA PHE A 233 -12.68 9.80 5.05
C PHE A 233 -14.15 10.02 4.67
N GLY A 234 -14.98 10.44 5.63
CA GLY A 234 -16.40 10.71 5.39
C GLY A 234 -16.62 11.78 4.32
N ASN A 235 -15.83 12.86 4.36
CA ASN A 235 -15.86 13.90 3.33
C ASN A 235 -15.46 13.35 1.96
N ALA A 236 -14.48 12.45 1.88
CA ALA A 236 -14.10 11.84 0.61
C ALA A 236 -15.16 10.88 0.04
N ILE A 237 -15.95 10.22 0.91
CA ILE A 237 -17.11 9.43 0.46
C ILE A 237 -18.20 10.34 -0.13
N CYS A 238 -18.45 11.50 0.48
CA CYS A 238 -19.48 12.46 0.06
C CYS A 238 -19.07 13.32 -1.15
N GLU A 239 -17.82 13.80 -1.18
CA GLU A 239 -17.27 14.74 -2.17
C GLU A 239 -16.20 14.07 -3.05
N GLN A 240 -16.53 12.91 -3.64
CA GLN A 240 -15.55 12.09 -4.38
C GLN A 240 -14.80 12.84 -5.47
N GLU A 241 -15.46 13.72 -6.23
CA GLU A 241 -14.81 14.47 -7.31
C GLU A 241 -13.65 15.34 -6.82
N LYS A 242 -13.76 15.88 -5.59
CA LYS A 242 -12.74 16.72 -4.98
C LYS A 242 -11.60 15.90 -4.37
N PHE A 243 -11.93 14.83 -3.63
CA PHE A 243 -10.92 14.06 -2.89
C PHE A 243 -10.26 12.93 -3.70
N LEU A 244 -10.92 12.48 -4.77
CA LEU A 244 -10.46 11.43 -5.67
C LEU A 244 -10.15 11.97 -7.08
N TYR A 245 -9.96 13.28 -7.21
CA TYR A 245 -9.45 13.93 -8.42
C TYR A 245 -10.27 13.59 -9.68
N GLY A 246 -11.59 13.74 -9.57
CA GLY A 246 -12.53 13.42 -10.64
C GLY A 246 -12.79 11.92 -10.87
N LYS A 247 -12.03 11.03 -10.22
CA LYS A 247 -12.33 9.59 -10.20
C LYS A 247 -13.42 9.31 -9.15
N ARG A 248 -14.06 8.15 -9.25
CA ARG A 248 -15.12 7.71 -8.33
C ARG A 248 -14.78 6.35 -7.74
N ILE A 249 -15.33 6.09 -6.56
CA ILE A 249 -15.27 4.77 -5.96
C ILE A 249 -15.97 3.79 -6.92
N PRO A 250 -15.35 2.63 -7.21
CA PRO A 250 -15.88 1.68 -8.18
C PRO A 250 -17.25 1.17 -7.75
N THR A 251 -18.24 1.27 -8.62
CA THR A 251 -19.62 0.79 -8.39
C THR A 251 -19.70 -0.73 -8.27
N SER A 252 -18.66 -1.45 -8.72
CA SER A 252 -18.52 -2.89 -8.56
C SER A 252 -18.16 -3.32 -7.13
N LEU A 253 -17.80 -2.40 -6.24
CA LEU A 253 -17.42 -2.70 -4.86
C LEU A 253 -18.63 -3.23 -4.09
N LYS A 254 -18.56 -4.49 -3.65
CA LYS A 254 -19.64 -5.17 -2.92
C LYS A 254 -19.31 -5.37 -1.45
N ASN A 255 -18.05 -5.70 -1.16
CA ASN A 255 -17.59 -6.04 0.18
C ASN A 255 -16.48 -5.08 0.59
N ALA A 256 -16.64 -4.43 1.74
CA ALA A 256 -15.59 -3.64 2.37
C ALA A 256 -15.45 -4.06 3.83
N LEU A 257 -14.28 -4.58 4.18
CA LEU A 257 -13.93 -4.87 5.58
C LEU A 257 -13.07 -3.72 6.10
N LEU A 258 -13.72 -2.84 6.86
CA LEU A 258 -13.15 -1.63 7.44
C LEU A 258 -13.11 -1.82 8.96
N HIS A 259 -11.91 -1.81 9.54
CA HIS A 259 -11.74 -1.87 10.99
C HIS A 259 -11.28 -0.50 11.48
N PHE A 260 -12.20 0.22 12.14
CA PHE A 260 -11.97 1.46 12.89
C PHE A 260 -11.59 1.13 14.34
#